data_AF-A0A7V6VKG0-F1
#
_entry.id   AF-A0A7V6VKG0-F1
#
_cell.length_a   1.000
_cell.length_b   1.000
_cell.length_c   1.000
_cell.angle_alpha   90.00
_cell.angle_beta   90.00
_cell.angle_gamma   90.00
#
_symmetry.space_group_name_H-M   'P 1'
#
loop_
_entity.id
_entity.type
_entity.pdbx_description
1 polymer ?
#
loop_
_entity_poly.entity_id
_entity_poly.type
_entity_poly.pdbx_seq_one_letter_code
_entity_poly.pdbx_strand_id
1 'polypeptide(L)'
;TAVLAGLVVAVGWSALLATNDLIQARILDDDTRRTGHHREGIFLSAFGFFGRLTGALTGIGFWLISVMYGYQNQDAPGEDPGAAFRFLMCVIPFVIAALGAVISRLIHVPDAGRDYPVGPQEIEIP
;
A
#
# COMPACT_ATOMS: atom_id res chain seq x y z
N THR A 1 -5.41 13.56 -25.24
CA THR A 1 -4.35 13.45 -24.21
C THR A 1 -4.85 12.77 -22.94
N ALA A 2 -6.00 13.19 -22.37
CA ALA A 2 -6.55 12.59 -21.14
C ALA A 2 -6.79 11.07 -21.22
N VAL A 3 -7.29 10.55 -22.35
CA VAL A 3 -7.51 9.10 -22.55
C VAL A 3 -6.20 8.31 -22.47
N LEU A 4 -5.14 8.80 -23.13
CA LEU A 4 -3.82 8.16 -23.09
C LEU A 4 -3.21 8.20 -21.68
N ALA A 5 -3.33 9.34 -20.99
CA ALA A 5 -2.88 9.46 -19.60
C ALA A 5 -3.64 8.49 -18.68
N GLY A 6 -4.96 8.38 -18.85
CA GLY A 6 -5.80 7.45 -18.10
C GLY A 6 -5.42 5.99 -18.33
N LEU A 7 -5.12 5.59 -19.56
CA LEU A 7 -4.65 4.23 -19.87
C LEU A 7 -3.33 3.89 -19.18
N VAL A 8 -2.35 4.80 -19.22
CA VAL A 8 -1.05 4.60 -18.55
C VAL A 8 -1.24 4.46 -17.04
N VAL A 9 -2.04 5.33 -16.43
CA VAL A 9 -2.34 5.26 -15.00
C VAL A 9 -3.07 3.98 -14.65
N ALA A 10 -4.06 3.56 -15.45
CA ALA A 10 -4.82 2.33 -15.21
C ALA A 10 -3.92 1.09 -15.25
N VAL A 11 -3.06 0.98 -16.26
CA VAL A 11 -2.10 -0.13 -16.37
C VAL A 11 -1.16 -0.16 -15.16
N GLY A 12 -0.60 1.01 -14.77
CA GLY A 12 0.27 1.10 -13.60
C GLY A 12 -0.44 0.73 -12.31
N TRP A 13 -1.68 1.18 -12.13
CA TRP A 13 -2.50 0.88 -10.96
C TRP A 13 -2.84 -0.61 -10.87
N SER A 14 -3.22 -1.24 -11.99
CA SER A 14 -3.49 -2.68 -12.04
C SER A 14 -2.27 -3.52 -11.69
N ALA A 15 -1.09 -3.16 -12.21
CA ALA A 15 0.15 -3.86 -11.87
C ALA A 15 0.52 -3.73 -10.39
N LEU A 16 0.29 -2.53 -9.81
CA LEU A 16 0.53 -2.28 -8.40
C LEU A 16 -0.40 -3.09 -7.50
N LEU A 17 -1.70 -3.17 -7.84
CA LEU A 17 -2.66 -4.00 -7.11
C LEU A 17 -2.30 -5.49 -7.18
N ALA A 18 -2.03 -6.01 -8.38
CA ALA A 18 -1.64 -7.41 -8.55
C ALA A 18 -0.37 -7.74 -7.76
N THR A 19 0.62 -6.84 -7.75
CA THR A 19 1.85 -7.02 -6.96
C THR A 19 1.57 -7.04 -5.45
N ASN A 20 0.65 -6.19 -4.97
CA ASN A 20 0.28 -6.16 -3.57
C ASN A 20 -0.32 -7.50 -3.13
N ASP A 21 -1.26 -8.05 -3.91
CA ASP A 21 -1.90 -9.34 -3.62
C ASP A 21 -0.88 -10.49 -3.64
N LEU A 22 0.03 -10.51 -4.62
CA LEU A 22 1.10 -11.52 -4.71
C LEU A 22 2.06 -11.48 -3.52
N ILE A 23 2.41 -10.28 -3.04
CA ILE A 23 3.27 -10.14 -1.86
C ILE A 23 2.57 -10.68 -0.61
N GLN A 24 1.29 -10.34 -0.40
CA GLN A 24 0.53 -10.82 0.74
C GLN A 24 0.39 -12.34 0.74
N ALA A 25 0.04 -12.93 -0.41
CA ALA A 25 -0.06 -14.38 -0.57
C ALA A 25 1.27 -15.07 -0.28
N ARG A 26 2.38 -14.53 -0.81
CA ARG A 26 3.71 -15.10 -0.57
C ARG A 26 4.12 -15.06 0.90
N ILE A 27 3.80 -14.00 1.63
CA ILE A 27 4.08 -13.91 3.07
C ILE A 27 3.29 -14.98 3.82
N LEU A 28 2.03 -15.19 3.44
CA LEU A 28 1.16 -16.16 4.08
C LEU A 28 1.59 -17.62 3.81
N ASP A 29 1.98 -17.90 2.57
CA ASP A 29 2.53 -19.20 2.16
C ASP A 29 3.83 -19.51 2.92
N ASP A 30 4.72 -18.52 3.10
CA ASP A 30 5.98 -18.68 3.82
C ASP A 30 5.76 -18.92 5.33
N ASP A 31 4.84 -18.18 5.97
CA ASP A 31 4.49 -18.40 7.39
C ASP A 31 3.91 -19.79 7.63
N THR A 32 2.99 -20.23 6.76
CA THR A 32 2.38 -21.56 6.83
C THR A 32 3.42 -22.66 6.62
N ARG A 33 4.34 -22.48 5.67
CA ARG A 33 5.45 -23.43 5.42
C ARG A 33 6.42 -23.54 6.60
N ARG A 34 6.77 -22.44 7.26
CA ARG A 34 7.72 -22.44 8.39
C ARG A 34 7.12 -22.97 9.68
N THR A 35 5.84 -22.67 9.94
CA THR A 35 5.23 -22.93 11.25
C THR A 35 4.23 -24.09 11.23
N GLY A 36 3.77 -24.53 10.07
CA GLY A 36 2.69 -25.52 9.91
C GLY A 36 1.31 -25.02 10.34
N HIS A 37 1.19 -23.79 10.84
CA HIS A 37 -0.06 -23.22 11.34
C HIS A 37 -0.65 -22.22 10.34
N HIS A 38 -1.93 -22.35 10.06
CA HIS A 38 -2.66 -21.41 9.21
C HIS A 38 -3.07 -20.19 10.05
N ARG A 39 -2.35 -19.07 9.89
CA ARG A 39 -2.57 -17.80 10.65
C ARG A 39 -3.14 -16.68 9.77
N GLU A 40 -3.83 -17.05 8.70
CA GLU A 40 -4.35 -16.15 7.66
C GLU A 40 -5.20 -15.01 8.23
N GLY A 41 -6.03 -15.31 9.24
CA GLY A 41 -6.90 -14.32 9.88
C GLY A 41 -6.15 -13.17 10.54
N ILE A 42 -4.97 -13.41 11.14
CA ILE A 42 -4.17 -12.36 11.80
C ILE A 42 -3.51 -11.47 10.75
N PHE A 43 -2.92 -12.07 9.71
CA PHE A 43 -2.31 -11.32 8.60
C PHE A 43 -3.37 -10.48 7.87
N LEU A 44 -4.51 -11.07 7.53
CA LEU A 44 -5.59 -10.37 6.83
C LEU A 44 -6.19 -9.25 7.70
N SER A 45 -6.31 -9.46 9.02
CA SER A 45 -6.76 -8.41 9.95
C SER A 45 -5.77 -7.25 10.02
N ALA A 46 -4.47 -7.52 10.04
CA ALA A 46 -3.44 -6.48 10.03
C ALA A 46 -3.46 -5.67 8.72
N PHE A 47 -3.52 -6.33 7.57
CA PHE A 47 -3.65 -5.63 6.27
C PHE A 47 -4.96 -4.84 6.18
N GLY A 48 -6.07 -5.38 6.70
CA GLY A 48 -7.35 -4.68 6.79
C GLY A 48 -7.35 -3.48 7.74
N PHE A 49 -6.49 -3.46 8.76
CA PHE A 49 -6.26 -2.28 9.60
C PHE A 49 -5.50 -1.19 8.84
N PHE A 50 -4.43 -1.56 8.11
CA PHE A 50 -3.69 -0.60 7.28
C PHE A 50 -4.54 0.00 6.16
N GLY A 51 -5.42 -0.80 5.54
CA GLY A 51 -6.39 -0.27 4.56
C GLY A 51 -7.33 0.79 5.14
N ARG A 52 -7.72 0.67 6.41
CA ARG A 52 -8.52 1.70 7.11
C ARG A 52 -7.69 2.95 7.41
N LEU A 53 -6.41 2.79 7.73
CA LEU A 53 -5.50 3.90 7.98
C LEU A 53 -5.34 4.81 6.74
N THR A 54 -5.48 4.28 5.53
CA THR A 54 -5.53 5.07 4.29
C THR A 54 -6.66 6.11 4.31
N GLY A 55 -7.82 5.78 4.88
CA GLY A 55 -8.92 6.72 5.06
C GLY A 55 -8.55 7.86 6.02
N ALA A 56 -7.88 7.54 7.13
CA ALA A 56 -7.39 8.54 8.08
C ALA A 56 -6.33 9.46 7.42
N LEU A 57 -5.41 8.92 6.62
CA LEU A 57 -4.43 9.70 5.86
C LEU A 57 -5.10 10.66 4.86
N THR A 58 -6.15 10.22 4.17
CA THR A 58 -6.95 11.08 3.30
C THR A 58 -7.56 12.25 4.10
N GLY A 59 -8.10 11.97 5.29
CA GLY A 59 -8.62 12.99 6.21
C GLY A 59 -7.54 14.00 6.64
N ILE A 60 -6.34 13.53 6.95
CA ILE A 60 -5.18 14.39 7.26
C ILE A 60 -4.82 15.27 6.06
N GLY A 61 -4.88 14.74 4.83
CA GLY A 61 -4.65 15.51 3.60
C GLY A 61 -5.66 16.65 3.44
N PHE A 62 -6.95 16.38 3.68
CA PHE A 62 -8.00 17.40 3.68
C PHE A 62 -7.82 18.43 4.80
N TRP A 63 -7.45 17.98 6.00
CA TRP A 63 -7.13 18.87 7.11
C TRP A 63 -5.95 19.80 6.78
N LEU A 64 -4.91 19.28 6.12
CA LEU A 64 -3.74 20.05 5.73
C LEU A 64 -4.08 21.16 4.71
N ILE A 65 -4.88 20.86 3.69
CA ILE A 65 -5.32 21.90 2.74
C ILE A 65 -6.31 22.88 3.38
N SER A 66 -7.07 22.44 4.40
CA SER A 66 -7.95 23.32 5.16
C SER A 66 -7.15 24.36 5.94
N VAL A 67 -6.06 23.95 6.60
CA VAL A 67 -5.18 24.86 7.35
C VAL A 67 -4.35 25.75 6.41
N MET A 68 -3.80 25.20 5.32
CA MET A 68 -2.86 25.92 4.46
C MET A 68 -3.53 26.82 3.41
N TYR A 69 -4.70 26.43 2.90
CA TYR A 69 -5.40 27.12 1.81
C TYR A 69 -6.81 27.59 2.19
N GLY A 70 -7.25 27.34 3.43
CA GLY A 70 -8.58 27.75 3.91
C GLY A 70 -9.74 26.94 3.31
N TYR A 71 -9.46 25.79 2.68
CA TYR A 71 -10.49 24.95 2.05
C TYR A 71 -11.40 24.33 3.12
N GLN A 72 -12.70 24.61 3.07
CA GLN A 72 -13.69 24.02 3.99
C GLN A 72 -14.63 23.05 3.27
N ASN A 73 -15.24 23.51 2.18
CA ASN A 73 -16.17 22.75 1.35
C ASN A 73 -16.23 23.36 -0.05
N GLN A 74 -17.03 22.76 -0.94
CA GLN A 74 -17.15 23.25 -2.32
C GLN A 74 -17.77 24.66 -2.39
N ASP A 75 -18.60 25.03 -1.42
CA ASP A 75 -19.26 26.34 -1.34
C ASP A 75 -18.33 27.43 -0.77
N ALA A 76 -17.34 27.05 0.04
CA ALA A 76 -16.30 27.91 0.59
C ALA A 76 -14.91 27.33 0.26
N PRO A 77 -14.47 27.45 -1.01
CA PRO A 77 -13.28 26.79 -1.54
C PRO A 77 -11.95 27.43 -1.10
N GLY A 78 -11.97 28.53 -0.35
CA GLY A 78 -10.78 29.29 0.04
C GLY A 78 -10.26 30.24 -1.05
N GLU A 79 -9.09 30.84 -0.82
CA GLU A 79 -8.52 31.87 -1.71
C GLU A 79 -7.97 31.27 -3.02
N ASP A 80 -7.40 30.06 -2.99
CA ASP A 80 -6.90 29.35 -4.17
C ASP A 80 -7.23 27.84 -4.11
N PRO A 81 -8.44 27.43 -4.52
CA PRO A 81 -8.82 26.02 -4.57
C PRO A 81 -8.02 25.22 -5.60
N GLY A 82 -7.57 25.86 -6.68
CA GLY A 82 -6.82 25.18 -7.73
C GLY A 82 -5.48 24.68 -7.19
N ALA A 83 -4.76 25.51 -6.43
CA ALA A 83 -3.54 25.11 -5.76
C ALA A 83 -3.78 24.05 -4.67
N ALA A 84 -4.86 24.17 -3.89
CA ALA A 84 -5.20 23.20 -2.85
C ALA A 84 -5.36 21.77 -3.40
N PHE A 85 -6.15 21.60 -4.47
CA PHE A 85 -6.35 20.27 -5.08
C PHE A 85 -5.10 19.75 -5.81
N ARG A 86 -4.32 20.64 -6.42
CA ARG A 86 -3.01 20.26 -7.01
C ARG A 86 -2.03 19.78 -5.94
N PHE A 87 -2.01 20.43 -4.79
CA PHE A 87 -1.20 20.00 -3.65
C PHE A 87 -1.64 18.61 -3.15
N LEU A 88 -2.95 18.41 -2.99
CA LEU A 88 -3.53 17.13 -2.57
C LEU A 88 -3.26 15.99 -3.57
N MET A 89 -3.32 16.26 -4.89
CA MET A 89 -3.15 15.22 -5.91
C MET A 89 -1.71 15.00 -6.38
N CYS A 90 -0.84 16.00 -6.28
CA CYS A 90 0.54 15.88 -6.76
C CYS A 90 1.55 15.81 -5.62
N VAL A 91 1.47 16.73 -4.65
CA VAL A 91 2.51 16.86 -3.62
C VAL A 91 2.37 15.75 -2.58
N ILE A 92 1.16 15.52 -2.06
CA ILE A 92 0.94 14.48 -1.04
C ILE A 92 1.33 13.08 -1.56
N PRO A 93 0.84 12.60 -2.73
CA PRO A 93 1.23 11.30 -3.25
C PRO A 93 2.71 11.22 -3.57
N PHE A 94 3.33 12.30 -4.06
CA PHE A 94 4.77 12.34 -4.31
C PHE A 94 5.59 12.18 -3.03
N VAL A 95 5.24 12.89 -1.95
CA VAL A 95 5.92 12.78 -0.65
C VAL A 95 5.79 11.37 -0.08
N ILE A 96 4.59 10.78 -0.13
CA ILE A 96 4.33 9.42 0.35
C ILE A 96 5.10 8.39 -0.50
N ALA A 97 5.09 8.53 -1.82
CA ALA A 97 5.82 7.64 -2.72
C ALA A 97 7.34 7.77 -2.55
N ALA A 98 7.86 8.98 -2.38
CA ALA A 98 9.27 9.22 -2.11
C ALA A 98 9.69 8.59 -0.78
N LEU A 99 8.90 8.78 0.28
CA LEU A 99 9.13 8.14 1.57
C LEU A 99 9.13 6.62 1.45
N GLY A 100 8.13 6.05 0.76
CA GLY A 100 8.06 4.61 0.48
C GLY A 100 9.27 4.10 -0.28
N ALA A 101 9.74 4.84 -1.29
CA ALA A 101 10.92 4.50 -2.07
C ALA A 101 12.23 4.61 -1.27
N VAL A 102 12.31 5.51 -0.29
CA VAL A 102 13.45 5.59 0.64
C VAL A 102 13.42 4.40 1.58
N ILE A 103 12.27 4.13 2.23
CA ILE A 103 12.12 3.00 3.16
C ILE A 103 12.40 1.67 2.45
N SER A 104 11.89 1.50 1.23
CA SER A 104 12.13 0.30 0.43
C SER A 104 13.61 0.05 0.14
N ARG A 105 14.46 1.09 0.09
CA ARG A 105 15.91 0.92 -0.08
C ARG A 105 16.64 0.54 1.21
N LEU A 106 16.00 0.75 2.36
CA LEU A 106 16.57 0.41 3.67
C LEU A 106 16.20 -1.02 4.09
N ILE A 107 15.16 -1.61 3.51
CA ILE A 107 14.70 -2.97 3.83
C ILE A 107 15.38 -3.98 2.90
N HIS A 108 16.12 -4.91 3.48
CA HIS A 108 16.64 -6.09 2.77
C HIS A 108 15.60 -7.22 2.85
N VAL A 109 15.11 -7.68 1.69
CA VAL A 109 14.18 -8.80 1.61
C VAL A 109 14.99 -10.09 1.40
N PRO A 110 14.92 -11.08 2.31
CA PRO A 110 15.57 -12.37 2.13
C PRO A 110 15.09 -13.08 0.86
N ASP A 111 15.99 -13.82 0.22
CA ASP A 111 15.70 -14.54 -1.03
C ASP A 111 14.55 -15.54 -0.87
N ALA A 112 13.68 -15.59 -1.87
CA ALA A 112 12.61 -16.56 -1.95
C ALA A 112 13.16 -17.97 -2.21
N GLY A 113 13.11 -18.84 -1.20
CA GLY A 113 13.20 -20.29 -1.42
C GLY A 113 14.60 -20.87 -1.65
N ARG A 114 15.66 -20.31 -1.06
CA ARG A 114 17.00 -20.94 -1.08
C ARG A 114 17.44 -21.64 0.20
N ASP A 115 16.85 -21.36 1.35
CA ASP A 115 17.38 -21.85 2.64
C ASP A 115 16.30 -22.43 3.56
N TYR A 116 15.61 -23.50 3.12
CA TYR A 116 14.87 -24.33 4.08
C TYR A 116 15.33 -25.79 3.98
N PRO A 117 15.95 -26.33 5.04
CA PRO A 117 15.98 -27.78 5.19
C PRO A 117 14.52 -28.25 5.24
N VAL A 118 14.19 -29.24 4.40
CA VAL A 118 12.92 -29.97 4.48
C VAL A 118 12.77 -30.45 5.92
N GLY A 119 11.86 -29.85 6.67
CA GLY A 119 11.51 -30.35 8.00
C GLY A 119 10.98 -31.77 7.86
N PRO A 120 11.35 -32.71 8.74
CA PRO A 120 10.91 -34.10 8.65
C PRO A 120 9.40 -34.20 8.92
N GLN A 121 8.60 -34.06 7.87
CA GLN A 121 7.14 -34.23 7.89
C GLN A 121 6.63 -34.99 6.64
N GLU A 122 7.51 -35.48 5.76
CA GLU A 122 7.13 -36.36 4.63
C GLU A 122 7.47 -37.84 4.90
N ILE A 123 7.66 -38.20 6.17
CA ILE A 123 7.72 -39.59 6.57
C ILE A 123 6.61 -39.78 7.59
N GLU A 124 5.77 -40.78 7.32
CA GLU A 124 4.67 -41.27 8.16
C GLU A 124 3.38 -40.41 8.08
N ILE A 125 2.22 -40.93 7.63
CA ILE A 125 1.67 -42.30 7.69
C ILE A 125 0.54 -42.48 6.62
N PRO A 126 -0.19 -43.60 6.60
CA PRO A 126 -0.24 -44.66 5.58
C PRO A 126 -1.36 -44.54 4.51
#